data_AF-A0ABC9HCL8-F1
#
_entry.id   AF-A0ABC9HCL8-F1
#
_cell.length_a   1.000
_cell.length_b   1.000
_cell.length_c   1.000
_cell.angle_alpha   90.00
_cell.angle_beta   90.00
_cell.angle_gamma   90.00
#
_symmetry.space_group_name_H-M   'P 1'
#
loop_
_entity.id
_entity.type
_entity.pdbx_description
1 polymer ?
#
loop_
_entity_poly.entity_id
_entity_poly.type
_entity_poly.pdbx_seq_one_letter_code
_entity_poly.pdbx_strand_id
1 'polypeptide(L)'
;MPPPAPPLPYARTAEEVNSRAAGIPRAFRRLMLWAPPSPTVGEETKLERPALWVPAVLLPCVVLGISAALTVFFYTDMPDLAASAPWRGPAVMLGGVFPAVVMVVVGYMHLFLPRAPLALRDALVDVGLGCIGVPLWCAGALVACFGSAWVFIAMACLVAILVAGVLAFWVCLDRVYG
;
A
#
# COMPACT_ATOMS: atom_id res chain seq x y z
N MET A 1 -61.30 28.84 -23.39
CA MET A 1 -60.83 27.73 -22.55
C MET A 1 -59.39 27.44 -22.91
N PRO A 2 -58.43 27.57 -21.99
CA PRO A 2 -57.04 27.19 -22.24
C PRO A 2 -56.89 25.64 -22.27
N PRO A 3 -55.98 25.10 -23.09
CA PRO A 3 -55.74 23.65 -23.17
C PRO A 3 -55.01 23.11 -21.93
N PRO A 4 -55.21 21.83 -21.54
CA PRO A 4 -54.58 21.23 -20.37
C PRO A 4 -53.06 21.02 -20.57
N ALA A 5 -52.29 21.25 -19.50
CA ALA A 5 -50.84 21.11 -19.48
C ALA A 5 -50.40 19.63 -19.68
N PRO A 6 -49.27 19.37 -20.37
CA PRO A 6 -48.76 18.02 -20.58
C PRO A 6 -48.19 17.40 -19.30
N PRO A 7 -48.34 16.07 -19.09
CA PRO A 7 -47.79 15.39 -17.92
C PRO A 7 -46.25 15.25 -18.01
N LEU A 8 -45.56 15.58 -16.91
CA LEU A 8 -44.10 15.50 -16.79
C LEU A 8 -43.58 14.05 -16.76
N PRO A 9 -42.43 13.75 -17.39
CA PRO A 9 -41.86 12.40 -17.53
C PRO A 9 -41.01 11.98 -16.32
N TYR A 10 -41.59 11.98 -15.10
CA TYR A 10 -40.84 11.62 -13.88
C TYR A 10 -41.22 10.26 -13.27
N ALA A 11 -42.18 9.53 -13.85
CA ALA A 11 -42.74 8.32 -13.24
C ALA A 11 -42.21 7.00 -13.87
N ARG A 12 -40.94 6.94 -14.28
CA ARG A 12 -40.36 5.70 -14.88
C ARG A 12 -39.11 5.15 -14.19
N THR A 13 -38.85 5.44 -12.92
CA THR A 13 -37.61 4.98 -12.27
C THR A 13 -37.76 4.33 -10.90
N ALA A 14 -38.98 4.17 -10.37
CA ALA A 14 -39.17 3.50 -9.07
C ALA A 14 -39.20 1.96 -9.18
N GLU A 15 -39.85 1.41 -10.21
CA GLU A 15 -39.99 -0.05 -10.33
C GLU A 15 -38.71 -0.74 -10.85
N GLU A 16 -37.96 -0.10 -11.75
CA GLU A 16 -36.71 -0.69 -12.28
C GLU A 16 -35.63 -0.83 -11.21
N VAL A 17 -35.51 0.15 -10.30
CA VAL A 17 -34.56 0.11 -9.17
C VAL A 17 -34.96 -0.98 -8.16
N ASN A 18 -36.26 -1.22 -7.98
CA ASN A 18 -36.76 -2.20 -7.02
C ASN A 18 -36.47 -3.65 -7.49
N SER A 19 -36.45 -3.89 -8.80
CA SER A 19 -36.14 -5.21 -9.37
C SER A 19 -34.67 -5.64 -9.19
N ARG A 20 -33.72 -4.69 -9.16
CA ARG A 20 -32.28 -5.01 -8.95
C ARG A 20 -31.90 -5.21 -7.49
N ALA A 21 -32.73 -4.76 -6.55
CA ALA A 21 -32.45 -4.81 -5.12
C ALA A 21 -32.92 -6.10 -4.41
N ALA A 22 -33.66 -6.96 -5.11
CA ALA A 22 -34.31 -8.14 -4.51
C ALA A 22 -33.32 -9.26 -4.10
N GLY A 23 -32.08 -9.25 -4.60
CA GLY A 23 -31.08 -10.29 -4.34
C GLY A 23 -30.10 -9.99 -3.20
N ILE A 24 -30.17 -8.81 -2.57
CA ILE A 24 -29.13 -8.38 -1.62
C ILE A 24 -29.60 -8.64 -0.18
N PRO A 25 -28.90 -9.47 0.62
CA PRO A 25 -29.25 -9.74 2.00
C PRO A 25 -29.38 -8.46 2.83
N ARG A 26 -30.42 -8.35 3.65
CA ARG A 26 -30.74 -7.14 4.44
C ARG A 26 -29.57 -6.65 5.32
N ALA A 27 -28.70 -7.56 5.74
CA ALA A 27 -27.48 -7.24 6.49
C ALA A 27 -26.46 -6.45 5.64
N PHE A 28 -26.29 -6.82 4.37
CA PHE A 28 -25.44 -6.12 3.42
C PHE A 28 -26.01 -4.74 3.05
N ARG A 29 -27.33 -4.65 2.91
CA ARG A 29 -28.01 -3.37 2.66
C ARG A 29 -27.83 -2.38 3.81
N ARG A 30 -27.85 -2.85 5.06
CA ARG A 30 -27.59 -2.00 6.24
C ARG A 30 -26.12 -1.58 6.35
N LEU A 31 -25.18 -2.45 5.98
CA LEU A 31 -23.75 -2.08 5.94
C LEU A 31 -23.46 -1.06 4.84
N MET A 32 -24.10 -1.17 3.67
CA MET A 32 -23.98 -0.18 2.59
C MET A 32 -24.64 1.17 2.90
N LEU A 33 -25.73 1.19 3.68
CA LEU A 33 -26.45 2.42 4.04
C LEU A 33 -25.77 3.23 5.16
N TRP A 34 -24.85 2.62 5.92
CA TRP A 34 -24.22 3.26 7.06
C TRP A 34 -22.75 3.61 6.86
N ALA A 35 -22.11 3.03 5.85
CA ALA A 35 -20.81 3.50 5.41
C ALA A 35 -21.01 4.85 4.71
N PRO A 36 -20.48 5.97 5.22
CA PRO A 36 -20.35 7.17 4.39
C PRO A 36 -19.63 6.75 3.10
N PRO A 37 -20.01 7.29 1.93
CA PRO A 37 -19.30 7.00 0.69
C PRO A 37 -17.83 7.28 0.94
N SER A 38 -17.04 6.21 1.06
CA SER A 38 -15.61 6.36 1.23
C SER A 38 -15.13 6.96 -0.08
N PRO A 39 -14.48 8.12 -0.05
CA PRO A 39 -13.99 8.74 -1.28
C PRO A 39 -13.16 7.70 -2.03
N THR A 40 -13.46 7.52 -3.30
CA THR A 40 -12.65 6.67 -4.15
C THR A 40 -11.38 7.43 -4.54
N VAL A 41 -10.26 6.74 -4.74
CA VAL A 41 -8.98 7.37 -5.12
C VAL A 41 -9.16 8.30 -6.34
N GLY A 42 -10.09 7.96 -7.24
CA GLY A 42 -10.42 8.77 -8.41
C GLY A 42 -11.20 10.07 -8.15
N GLU A 43 -11.86 10.24 -7.00
CA GLU A 43 -12.60 11.47 -6.67
C GLU A 43 -11.69 12.52 -6.02
N GLU A 44 -10.67 12.10 -5.27
CA GLU A 44 -9.67 12.98 -4.63
C GLU A 44 -8.56 13.41 -5.60
N THR A 45 -8.22 12.58 -6.59
CA THR A 45 -7.11 12.85 -7.50
C THR A 45 -7.58 13.47 -8.82
N LYS A 46 -7.79 14.80 -8.81
CA LYS A 46 -7.81 15.65 -10.02
C LYS A 46 -6.43 15.79 -10.69
N LEU A 47 -5.51 14.86 -10.43
CA LEU A 47 -4.17 14.84 -11.01
C LEU A 47 -4.16 13.91 -12.21
N GLU A 48 -3.62 14.37 -13.33
CA GLU A 48 -3.49 13.53 -14.51
C GLU A 48 -2.66 12.29 -14.17
N ARG A 49 -3.12 11.11 -14.60
CA ARG A 49 -2.43 9.82 -14.40
C ARG A 49 -0.90 9.86 -14.60
N PRO A 50 -0.31 10.62 -15.55
CA PRO A 50 1.14 10.73 -15.71
C PRO A 50 1.87 11.29 -14.48
N ALA A 51 1.27 12.23 -13.76
CA ALA A 51 1.87 12.88 -12.59
C ALA A 51 2.04 11.90 -11.40
N LEU A 52 1.28 10.80 -11.39
CA LEU A 52 1.28 9.79 -10.34
C LEU A 52 2.27 8.66 -10.56
N TRP A 53 2.78 8.50 -11.79
CA TRP A 53 3.85 7.55 -12.08
C TRP A 53 5.18 7.96 -11.47
N VAL A 54 5.47 9.26 -11.46
CA VAL A 54 6.70 9.81 -10.92
C VAL A 54 6.88 9.43 -9.44
N PRO A 55 5.93 9.71 -8.52
CA PRO A 55 6.08 9.30 -7.13
C PRO A 55 6.04 7.77 -6.95
N ALA A 56 5.26 7.05 -7.75
CA ALA A 56 5.19 5.58 -7.66
C ALA A 56 6.54 4.90 -7.95
N VAL A 57 7.34 5.45 -8.86
CA VAL A 57 8.70 4.97 -9.16
C VAL A 57 9.74 5.61 -8.25
N LEU A 58 9.60 6.91 -7.95
CA LEU A 58 10.58 7.65 -7.18
C LEU A 58 10.63 7.22 -5.71
N LEU A 59 9.49 6.99 -5.05
CA LEU A 59 9.48 6.63 -3.63
C LEU A 59 10.22 5.32 -3.31
N PRO A 60 10.03 4.19 -4.01
CA PRO A 60 10.83 3.00 -3.75
C PRO A 60 12.31 3.21 -4.05
N CYS A 61 12.65 3.99 -5.08
CA CYS A 61 14.04 4.36 -5.37
C CYS A 61 14.67 5.21 -4.26
N VAL A 62 13.93 6.17 -3.71
CA VAL A 62 14.39 6.99 -2.58
C VAL A 62 14.62 6.12 -1.36
N VAL A 63 13.71 5.20 -1.06
CA VAL A 63 13.84 4.25 0.05
C VAL A 63 15.12 3.43 -0.09
N LEU A 64 15.32 2.78 -1.24
CA LEU A 64 16.54 2.01 -1.51
C LEU A 64 17.80 2.87 -1.49
N GLY A 65 17.72 4.10 -2.03
CA GLY A 65 18.82 5.07 -2.01
C GLY A 65 19.21 5.49 -0.61
N ILE A 66 18.24 5.70 0.29
CA ILE A 66 18.50 6.00 1.70
C ILE A 66 19.16 4.80 2.38
N SER A 67 18.67 3.57 2.15
CA SER A 67 19.30 2.36 2.71
C SER A 67 20.74 2.20 2.20
N ALA A 68 20.98 2.51 0.92
CA ALA A 68 22.30 2.48 0.33
C ALA A 68 23.23 3.53 0.93
N ALA A 69 22.76 4.77 1.06
CA ALA A 69 23.50 5.84 1.70
C ALA A 69 23.84 5.47 3.14
N LEU A 70 22.88 4.98 3.93
CA LEU A 70 23.12 4.53 5.30
C LEU A 70 24.16 3.41 5.38
N THR A 71 24.15 2.49 4.42
CA THR A 71 25.15 1.43 4.35
C THR A 71 26.53 2.03 4.07
N VAL A 72 26.65 2.96 3.13
CA VAL A 72 27.92 3.66 2.83
C VAL A 72 28.41 4.45 4.04
N PHE A 73 27.54 5.22 4.70
CA PHE A 73 27.86 5.94 5.94
C PHE A 73 28.34 4.98 7.03
N PHE A 74 27.68 3.83 7.18
CA PHE A 74 28.10 2.81 8.13
C PHE A 74 29.51 2.27 7.82
N TYR A 75 29.83 2.03 6.55
CA TYR A 75 31.17 1.62 6.13
C TYR A 75 32.23 2.71 6.31
N THR A 76 31.88 4.00 6.16
CA THR A 76 32.83 5.11 6.31
C THR A 76 33.07 5.49 7.77
N ASP A 77 32.03 5.50 8.60
CA ASP A 77 32.10 5.94 9.99
C ASP A 77 32.54 4.81 10.94
N MET A 78 32.26 3.55 10.59
CA MET A 78 32.62 2.37 11.40
C MET A 78 33.31 1.28 10.57
N PRO A 79 34.47 1.57 9.96
CA PRO A 79 35.13 0.64 9.04
C PRO A 79 35.53 -0.68 9.70
N ASP A 80 35.99 -0.65 10.96
CA ASP A 80 36.39 -1.86 11.70
C ASP A 80 35.20 -2.78 11.96
N LEU A 81 34.05 -2.20 12.31
CA LEU A 81 32.83 -2.95 12.57
C LEU A 81 32.24 -3.50 11.27
N ALA A 82 32.31 -2.73 10.19
CA ALA A 82 31.82 -3.13 8.88
C ALA A 82 32.71 -4.22 8.23
N ALA A 83 34.02 -4.18 8.47
CA ALA A 83 34.97 -5.21 8.05
C ALA A 83 34.88 -6.49 8.91
N SER A 84 34.38 -6.39 10.15
CA SER A 84 34.30 -7.53 11.07
C SER A 84 33.42 -8.67 10.56
N ALA A 85 32.39 -8.36 9.74
CA ALA A 85 31.47 -9.35 9.23
C ALA A 85 30.79 -8.94 7.92
N PRO A 86 30.80 -9.81 6.89
CA PRO A 86 30.24 -9.48 5.57
C PRO A 86 28.72 -9.33 5.54
N TRP A 87 28.00 -9.83 6.56
CA TRP A 87 26.53 -9.77 6.63
C TRP A 87 25.98 -8.46 7.21
N ARG A 88 26.82 -7.59 7.81
CA ARG A 88 26.37 -6.34 8.46
C ARG A 88 25.85 -5.30 7.45
N GLY A 89 26.56 -5.08 6.35
CA GLY A 89 26.08 -4.20 5.27
C GLY A 89 24.75 -4.67 4.66
N PRO A 90 24.63 -5.96 4.29
CA PRO A 90 23.36 -6.54 3.86
C PRO A 90 22.23 -6.39 4.87
N ALA A 91 22.49 -6.47 6.18
CA ALA A 91 21.45 -6.28 7.21
C ALA A 91 20.85 -4.86 7.19
N VAL A 92 21.67 -3.83 6.98
CA VAL A 92 21.21 -2.44 6.84
C VAL A 92 20.36 -2.28 5.58
N MET A 93 20.83 -2.84 4.45
CA MET A 93 20.08 -2.82 3.20
C MET A 93 18.73 -3.55 3.30
N LEU A 94 18.70 -4.69 3.99
CA LEU A 94 17.52 -5.54 4.10
C LEU A 94 16.37 -4.85 4.84
N GLY A 95 16.69 -3.94 5.77
CA GLY A 95 15.69 -3.10 6.45
C GLY A 95 14.91 -2.20 5.48
N GLY A 96 15.52 -1.81 4.35
CA GLY A 96 14.88 -0.98 3.32
C GLY A 96 14.08 -1.74 2.26
N VAL A 97 14.29 -3.06 2.13
CA VAL A 97 13.66 -3.86 1.06
C VAL A 97 12.15 -3.95 1.27
N PHE A 98 11.72 -4.30 2.47
CA PHE A 98 10.29 -4.41 2.79
C PHE A 98 9.53 -3.09 2.58
N PRO A 99 9.95 -1.94 3.15
CA PRO A 99 9.26 -0.68 2.91
C PRO A 99 9.27 -0.29 1.43
N ALA A 100 10.36 -0.55 0.68
CA ALA A 100 10.38 -0.33 -0.76
C ALA A 100 9.29 -1.13 -1.49
N VAL A 101 9.13 -2.43 -1.16
CA VAL A 101 8.08 -3.28 -1.75
C VAL A 101 6.69 -2.75 -1.41
N VAL A 102 6.43 -2.34 -0.16
CA VAL A 102 5.16 -1.74 0.25
C VAL A 102 4.85 -0.49 -0.59
N MET A 103 5.84 0.38 -0.83
CA MET A 103 5.66 1.57 -1.65
C MET A 103 5.35 1.26 -3.12
N VAL A 104 5.94 0.20 -3.67
CA VAL A 104 5.60 -0.29 -5.02
C VAL A 104 4.12 -0.74 -5.07
N VAL A 105 3.63 -1.44 -4.04
CA VAL A 105 2.22 -1.88 -3.95
C VAL A 105 1.26 -0.71 -3.89
N VAL A 106 1.58 0.29 -3.06
CA VAL A 106 0.78 1.50 -2.92
C VAL A 106 0.78 2.30 -4.23
N GLY A 107 1.92 2.41 -4.90
CA GLY A 107 2.04 3.05 -6.20
C GLY A 107 1.21 2.35 -7.27
N TYR A 108 1.20 1.02 -7.28
CA TYR A 108 0.37 0.24 -8.19
C TYR A 108 -1.12 0.43 -7.97
N MET A 109 -1.57 0.37 -6.71
CA MET A 109 -2.97 0.67 -6.38
C MET A 109 -3.40 2.03 -6.91
N HIS A 110 -2.52 3.03 -6.81
CA HIS A 110 -2.79 4.38 -7.29
C HIS A 110 -2.94 4.45 -8.82
N LEU A 111 -2.15 3.67 -9.55
CA LEU A 111 -2.06 3.73 -11.00
C LEU A 111 -3.10 2.85 -11.70
N PHE A 112 -3.37 1.68 -11.13
CA PHE A 112 -4.11 0.60 -11.79
C PHE A 112 -5.44 0.24 -11.13
N LEU A 113 -5.64 0.59 -9.84
CA LEU A 113 -6.89 0.31 -9.14
C LEU A 113 -7.61 1.60 -8.69
N PRO A 114 -8.22 2.36 -9.63
CA PRO A 114 -9.00 3.56 -9.28
C PRO A 114 -10.24 3.26 -8.41
N ARG A 115 -10.64 1.98 -8.33
CA ARG A 115 -11.76 1.48 -7.50
C ARG A 115 -11.33 0.89 -6.16
N ALA A 116 -10.03 0.83 -5.84
CA ALA A 116 -9.59 0.31 -4.55
C ALA A 116 -10.00 1.26 -3.40
N PRO A 117 -10.49 0.74 -2.27
CA PRO A 117 -10.90 1.55 -1.14
C PRO A 117 -9.70 2.27 -0.51
N LEU A 118 -9.78 3.61 -0.42
CA LEU A 118 -8.76 4.48 0.17
C LEU A 118 -8.38 4.06 1.60
N ALA A 119 -9.36 3.60 2.39
CA ALA A 119 -9.13 3.11 3.75
C ALA A 119 -8.20 1.89 3.83
N LEU A 120 -8.22 1.00 2.83
CA LEU A 120 -7.33 -0.16 2.78
C LEU A 120 -5.90 0.26 2.47
N ARG A 121 -5.73 1.27 1.62
CA ARG A 121 -4.43 1.86 1.31
C ARG A 121 -3.84 2.58 2.52
N ASP A 122 -4.61 3.44 3.18
CA ASP A 122 -4.13 4.19 4.33
C ASP A 122 -3.74 3.25 5.47
N ALA A 123 -4.53 2.20 5.71
CA ALA A 123 -4.17 1.15 6.65
C ALA A 123 -2.88 0.41 6.25
N LEU A 124 -2.67 0.14 4.94
CA LEU A 124 -1.46 -0.52 4.46
C LEU A 124 -0.22 0.38 4.62
N VAL A 125 -0.34 1.68 4.37
CA VAL A 125 0.76 2.63 4.55
C VAL A 125 1.07 2.81 6.04
N ASP A 126 0.04 3.01 6.86
CA ASP A 126 0.22 3.22 8.30
C ASP A 126 0.82 1.98 8.98
N VAL A 127 0.26 0.81 8.71
CA VAL A 127 0.75 -0.45 9.29
C VAL A 127 2.04 -0.91 8.62
N GLY A 128 2.09 -0.91 7.29
CA GLY A 128 3.22 -1.44 6.52
C GLY A 128 4.46 -0.54 6.59
N LEU A 129 4.30 0.77 6.45
CA LEU A 129 5.42 1.71 6.50
C LEU A 129 5.70 2.19 7.93
N GLY A 130 4.66 2.63 8.65
CA GLY A 130 4.79 3.19 10.00
C GLY A 130 5.03 2.13 11.06
N CYS A 131 4.13 1.17 11.22
CA CYS A 131 4.22 0.18 12.31
C CYS A 131 5.26 -0.91 12.07
N ILE A 132 5.50 -1.31 10.82
CA ILE A 132 6.39 -2.43 10.50
C ILE A 132 7.68 -1.94 9.84
N GLY A 133 7.58 -1.04 8.85
CA GLY A 133 8.73 -0.53 8.10
C GLY A 133 9.77 0.18 8.98
N VAL A 134 9.33 1.14 9.81
CA VAL A 134 10.25 1.89 10.70
C VAL A 134 10.93 0.97 11.72
N PRO A 135 10.21 0.09 12.46
CA PRO A 135 10.88 -0.84 13.38
C PRO A 135 11.80 -1.82 12.68
N LEU A 136 11.46 -2.27 11.47
CA LEU A 136 12.33 -3.15 10.69
C LEU A 136 13.61 -2.44 10.25
N TRP A 137 13.53 -1.15 9.91
CA TRP A 137 14.70 -0.33 9.60
C TRP A 137 15.62 -0.18 10.82
N CYS A 138 15.03 0.17 11.97
CA CYS A 138 15.75 0.25 13.25
C CYS A 138 16.35 -1.11 13.62
N ALA A 139 15.62 -2.20 13.43
CA ALA A 139 16.10 -3.55 13.68
C ALA A 139 17.27 -3.91 12.76
N GLY A 140 17.22 -3.56 11.48
CA GLY A 140 18.33 -3.76 10.54
C GLY A 140 19.61 -3.05 11.01
N ALA A 141 19.50 -1.80 11.44
CA ALA A 141 20.61 -1.05 12.01
C ALA A 141 21.13 -1.66 13.33
N LEU A 142 20.23 -2.07 14.23
CA LEU A 142 20.62 -2.73 15.50
C LEU A 142 21.31 -4.07 15.26
N VAL A 143 20.83 -4.87 14.32
CA VAL A 143 21.45 -6.13 13.90
C VAL A 143 22.82 -5.86 13.29
N ALA A 144 22.96 -4.82 12.47
CA ALA A 144 24.24 -4.43 11.91
C ALA A 144 25.25 -3.94 12.96
N CYS A 145 24.81 -3.42 14.11
CA CYS A 145 25.69 -2.97 15.20
C CYS A 145 26.01 -4.07 16.23
N PHE A 146 24.99 -4.79 16.72
CA PHE A 146 25.08 -5.70 17.87
C PHE A 146 24.73 -7.15 17.54
N GLY A 147 24.24 -7.42 16.33
CA GLY A 147 23.73 -8.73 15.95
C GLY A 147 24.81 -9.80 15.82
N SER A 148 24.34 -11.03 15.68
CA SER A 148 25.13 -12.16 15.20
C SER A 148 24.58 -12.65 13.87
N ALA A 149 25.34 -13.50 13.17
CA ALA A 149 24.92 -14.08 11.90
C ALA A 149 23.55 -14.79 12.00
N TRP A 150 23.25 -15.42 13.13
CA TRP A 150 21.96 -16.08 13.37
C TRP A 150 20.79 -15.11 13.42
N VAL A 151 20.98 -13.95 14.06
CA VAL A 151 19.96 -12.89 14.14
C VAL A 151 19.71 -12.29 12.75
N PHE A 152 20.77 -12.11 11.95
CA PHE A 152 20.64 -11.69 10.56
C PHE A 152 19.83 -12.69 9.73
N ILE A 153 20.10 -13.99 9.85
CA ILE A 153 19.34 -15.03 9.14
C ILE A 153 17.86 -14.98 9.56
N ALA A 154 17.58 -14.87 10.86
CA ALA A 154 16.21 -14.75 11.37
C ALA A 154 15.50 -13.50 10.81
N MET A 155 16.19 -12.36 10.78
CA MET A 155 15.68 -11.13 10.19
C MET A 155 15.42 -11.29 8.69
N ALA A 156 16.33 -11.94 7.95
CA ALA A 156 16.14 -12.19 6.52
C ALA A 156 14.93 -13.09 6.25
N CYS A 157 14.74 -14.14 7.05
CA CYS A 157 13.55 -14.99 6.97
C CYS A 157 12.28 -14.19 7.28
N LEU A 158 12.29 -13.35 8.31
CA LEU A 158 11.18 -12.48 8.66
C LEU A 158 10.81 -11.57 7.48
N VAL A 159 11.79 -10.86 6.91
CA VAL A 159 11.60 -9.99 5.74
C VAL A 159 11.05 -10.77 4.55
N ALA A 160 11.57 -11.97 4.28
CA ALA A 160 11.08 -12.80 3.19
C ALA A 160 9.60 -13.19 3.36
N ILE A 161 9.18 -13.57 4.58
CA ILE A 161 7.78 -13.89 4.90
C ILE A 161 6.89 -12.66 4.71
N LEU A 162 7.33 -11.50 5.18
CA LEU A 162 6.60 -10.25 5.04
C LEU A 162 6.45 -9.83 3.58
N VAL A 163 7.53 -9.90 2.80
CA VAL A 163 7.50 -9.62 1.35
C VAL A 163 6.57 -10.60 0.64
N ALA A 164 6.63 -11.90 0.95
CA ALA A 164 5.73 -12.89 0.38
C ALA A 164 4.26 -12.61 0.72
N GLY A 165 3.97 -12.18 1.95
CA GLY A 165 2.63 -11.76 2.37
C GLY A 165 2.12 -10.56 1.58
N VAL A 166 2.96 -9.54 1.39
CA VAL A 166 2.62 -8.35 0.59
C VAL A 166 2.41 -8.70 -0.88
N LEU A 167 3.23 -9.57 -1.46
CA LEU A 167 3.05 -10.06 -2.83
C LEU A 167 1.78 -10.91 -2.99
N ALA A 168 1.48 -11.78 -2.02
CA ALA A 168 0.24 -12.55 -2.03
C ALA A 168 -1.00 -11.65 -1.95
N PHE A 169 -0.93 -10.61 -1.10
CA PHE A 169 -1.95 -9.58 -1.02
C PHE A 169 -2.10 -8.81 -2.33
N TRP A 170 -0.99 -8.43 -2.98
CA TRP A 170 -1.01 -7.82 -4.31
C TRP A 170 -1.75 -8.70 -5.31
N VAL A 171 -1.38 -9.97 -5.43
CA VAL A 171 -2.01 -10.89 -6.39
C VAL A 171 -3.50 -11.06 -6.08
N CYS A 172 -3.89 -11.04 -4.81
CA CYS A 172 -5.30 -11.06 -4.42
C CYS A 172 -6.05 -9.81 -4.91
N LEU A 173 -5.47 -8.62 -4.74
CA LEU A 173 -6.05 -7.37 -5.22
C LEU A 173 -6.21 -7.36 -6.74
N ASP A 174 -5.18 -7.79 -7.44
CA ASP A 174 -5.19 -7.89 -8.90
C ASP A 174 -6.34 -8.77 -9.38
N ARG A 175 -6.60 -9.90 -8.70
CA ARG A 175 -7.73 -10.78 -9.05
C ARG A 175 -9.11 -10.22 -8.70
N VAL A 176 -9.23 -9.36 -7.70
CA VAL A 176 -10.52 -8.82 -7.25
C VAL A 176 -10.91 -7.56 -8.03
N TYR A 177 -9.93 -6.79 -8.48
CA TYR A 177 -10.15 -5.45 -9.02
C TYR A 177 -9.53 -5.21 -10.42
N GLY A 178 -8.63 -6.06 -10.89
CA GLY A 178 -8.12 -6.08 -12.27
C GLY A 178 -9.08 -6.79 -13.22
#